data_AF-A0A8X6MIF1-F1
#
_entry.id   AF-A0A8X6MIF1-F1
#
_cell.length_a   1.000
_cell.length_b   1.000
_cell.length_c   1.000
_cell.angle_alpha   90.00
_cell.angle_beta   90.00
_cell.angle_gamma   90.00
#
_symmetry.space_group_name_H-M   'P 1'
#
loop_
_entity.id
_entity.type
_entity.pdbx_description
1 polymer ?
#
loop_
_entity_poly.entity_id
_entity_poly.type
_entity_poly.pdbx_seq_one_letter_code
_entity_poly.pdbx_strand_id
1 'polypeptide(L)'
;MELGFIPMSPPMSEDAKELGWLTIISSSRPKSFVLSALRRVKRLIREIIGSLFNLKNTESLYIGGVFCVQEKFRHSDVGRKLLNACDEHSGGKNIGVNTDIHKVGPYMRRGVKIIETDWKSIEYETYTPVNPAVLSDELPSGVEIVAFQNSHLPAIHEYDYSLAGYERKSLIETSCKEENSITLVAMKDGKCVGFGSIKLNIMELGRVGPLYADDPSVAEAMVKRLITAMPEAKGFATVTISTNLSQTWYLRS
;
A
#
# COMPACT_ATOMS: atom_id res chain seq x y z
N MET A 1 16.63 26.36 13.97
CA MET A 1 18.05 26.77 13.97
C MET A 1 18.79 25.75 13.14
N GLU A 2 19.44 26.22 12.08
CA GLU A 2 20.30 25.55 11.09
C GLU A 2 19.82 24.29 10.34
N LEU A 3 19.58 24.50 9.03
CA LEU A 3 19.44 23.48 8.00
C LEU A 3 20.81 22.85 7.70
N GLY A 4 21.00 21.59 8.08
CA GLY A 4 22.17 20.81 7.70
C GLY A 4 22.03 20.25 6.28
N PHE A 5 22.78 20.84 5.34
CA PHE A 5 23.06 20.27 4.01
C PHE A 5 24.05 19.09 4.13
N ILE A 6 23.93 18.09 3.25
CA ILE A 6 24.96 17.06 3.04
C ILE A 6 25.45 17.17 1.58
N PRO A 7 26.77 17.15 1.31
CA PRO A 7 27.32 17.42 -0.02
C PRO A 7 27.13 16.25 -0.99
N MET A 8 27.02 16.58 -2.27
CA MET A 8 27.00 15.62 -3.39
C MET A 8 28.37 14.96 -3.58
N SER A 9 28.39 13.64 -3.77
CA SER A 9 29.56 12.88 -4.22
C SER A 9 29.87 13.13 -5.72
N PRO A 10 31.13 12.99 -6.17
CA PRO A 10 31.65 13.58 -7.41
C PRO A 10 31.17 12.89 -8.71
N PRO A 11 31.36 13.50 -9.88
CA PRO A 11 30.91 12.92 -11.15
C PRO A 11 31.68 11.62 -11.45
N MET A 12 30.96 10.55 -11.77
CA MET A 12 31.55 9.31 -12.25
C MET A 12 32.12 9.52 -13.67
N SER A 13 33.35 9.09 -13.87
CA SER A 13 34.13 9.14 -15.11
C SER A 13 33.55 8.28 -16.23
N GLU A 14 33.78 8.74 -17.46
CA GLU A 14 33.58 8.01 -18.71
C GLU A 14 34.32 6.66 -18.71
N ASP A 15 33.60 5.56 -18.54
CA ASP A 15 33.95 4.22 -19.08
C ASP A 15 32.83 3.19 -18.81
N ALA A 16 31.61 3.50 -19.25
CA ALA A 16 30.50 2.54 -19.30
C ALA A 16 30.17 2.20 -20.76
N LYS A 17 31.10 1.52 -21.46
CA LYS A 17 30.84 0.97 -22.79
C LYS A 17 30.09 -0.36 -22.70
N GLU A 18 28.94 -0.38 -23.40
CA GLU A 18 28.19 -1.55 -23.89
C GLU A 18 27.61 -2.55 -22.88
N LEU A 19 26.59 -2.13 -22.14
CA LEU A 19 25.49 -3.02 -21.76
C LEU A 19 24.18 -2.27 -22.02
N GLY A 20 23.35 -2.79 -22.92
CA GLY A 20 22.03 -2.23 -23.20
C GLY A 20 21.12 -2.37 -21.98
N TRP A 21 21.00 -1.29 -21.20
CA TRP A 21 20.11 -1.20 -20.05
C TRP A 21 18.69 -0.89 -20.53
N LEU A 22 17.71 -1.71 -20.15
CA LEU A 22 16.30 -1.44 -20.39
C LEU A 22 15.60 -1.31 -19.03
N THR A 23 15.41 -0.08 -18.55
CA THR A 23 14.47 0.23 -17.47
C THR A 23 13.07 0.05 -18.02
N ILE A 24 12.34 -0.96 -17.52
CA ILE A 24 10.94 -1.16 -17.92
C ILE A 24 10.07 -0.40 -16.95
N ILE A 25 9.58 0.75 -17.41
CA ILE A 25 8.44 1.44 -16.83
C ILE A 25 7.20 0.67 -17.33
N SER A 26 6.54 -0.09 -16.47
CA SER A 26 5.24 -0.69 -16.82
C SER A 26 4.20 0.44 -16.87
N SER A 27 3.86 0.87 -18.09
CA SER A 27 2.98 2.02 -18.35
C SER A 27 1.50 1.65 -18.46
N SER A 28 1.03 0.56 -17.84
CA SER A 28 -0.37 0.13 -18.01
C SER A 28 -1.37 0.65 -16.98
N ARG A 29 -0.96 1.38 -15.93
CA ARG A 29 -1.84 2.15 -15.00
C ARG A 29 -1.08 3.42 -14.53
N PRO A 30 -1.73 4.44 -13.92
CA PRO A 30 -1.43 5.86 -14.09
C PRO A 30 0.02 6.25 -13.81
N LYS A 31 0.45 7.41 -14.34
CA LYS A 31 1.83 7.97 -14.41
C LYS A 31 2.68 7.99 -13.10
N SER A 32 2.22 7.36 -12.02
CA SER A 32 2.79 7.29 -10.68
C SER A 32 3.43 5.94 -10.32
N PHE A 33 3.36 4.90 -11.17
CA PHE A 33 3.89 3.58 -10.86
C PHE A 33 5.24 3.29 -11.55
N VAL A 34 6.32 3.17 -10.77
CA VAL A 34 7.62 2.65 -11.26
C VAL A 34 7.95 1.35 -10.54
N LEU A 35 7.87 0.25 -11.28
CA LEU A 35 8.46 -1.03 -10.90
C LEU A 35 9.84 -1.14 -11.55
N SER A 36 10.91 -1.05 -10.76
CA SER A 36 12.26 -1.24 -11.29
C SER A 36 12.63 -2.72 -11.27
N ALA A 37 12.65 -3.36 -12.45
CA ALA A 37 13.06 -4.75 -12.62
C ALA A 37 14.38 -4.83 -13.41
N LEU A 38 15.44 -5.34 -12.77
CA LEU A 38 16.74 -5.55 -13.41
C LEU A 38 16.73 -6.85 -14.25
N ARG A 39 16.91 -6.73 -15.58
CA ARG A 39 16.94 -7.86 -16.52
C ARG A 39 18.37 -8.20 -16.95
N ARG A 40 18.75 -9.48 -16.91
CA ARG A 40 20.00 -9.98 -17.53
C ARG A 40 19.67 -10.65 -18.87
N VAL A 41 20.31 -10.22 -19.97
CA VAL A 41 20.08 -10.78 -21.31
C VAL A 41 21.07 -11.92 -21.59
N LYS A 42 20.55 -13.14 -21.65
CA LYS A 42 20.85 -14.17 -22.68
C LYS A 42 19.87 -15.34 -22.50
N ARG A 43 18.92 -15.45 -23.45
CA ARG A 43 18.08 -16.62 -23.77
C ARG A 43 17.01 -17.05 -22.72
N LEU A 44 15.80 -16.50 -22.87
CA LEU A 44 14.48 -17.11 -22.63
C LEU A 44 14.10 -17.74 -21.27
N ILE A 45 14.67 -17.29 -20.15
CA ILE A 45 14.01 -17.32 -18.82
C ILE A 45 14.33 -15.98 -18.13
N ARG A 46 13.38 -15.03 -18.11
CA ARG A 46 13.59 -13.70 -17.50
C ARG A 46 13.29 -13.77 -16.00
N GLU A 47 14.30 -14.12 -15.20
CA GLU A 47 14.17 -14.15 -13.74
C GLU A 47 14.17 -12.74 -13.13
N ILE A 48 13.21 -12.44 -12.25
CA ILE A 48 13.18 -11.19 -11.45
C ILE A 48 14.05 -11.40 -10.22
N ILE A 49 15.19 -10.72 -10.17
CA ILE A 49 16.21 -10.92 -9.10
C ILE A 49 16.11 -9.93 -7.93
N GLY A 50 15.25 -8.91 -8.06
CA GLY A 50 14.96 -7.94 -7.03
C GLY A 50 13.81 -7.01 -7.44
N SER A 51 13.22 -6.35 -6.46
CA SER A 51 12.11 -5.40 -6.63
C SER A 51 12.25 -4.25 -5.64
N LEU A 52 11.72 -3.10 -6.05
CA LEU A 52 11.46 -1.93 -5.24
C LEU A 52 10.34 -1.16 -5.94
N PHE A 53 9.32 -0.72 -5.17
CA PHE A 53 8.36 0.25 -5.67
C PHE A 53 8.61 1.62 -5.02
N ASN A 54 8.36 2.66 -5.79
CA ASN A 54 8.35 4.04 -5.34
C ASN A 54 7.13 4.74 -5.94
N LEU A 55 6.19 5.14 -5.10
CA LEU A 55 4.92 5.73 -5.51
C LEU A 55 4.91 7.22 -5.16
N LYS A 56 4.68 8.08 -6.16
CA LYS A 56 4.41 9.51 -5.89
C LYS A 56 3.10 9.62 -5.10
N ASN A 57 3.18 10.09 -3.86
CA ASN A 57 2.04 10.21 -2.95
C ASN A 57 1.52 11.65 -2.90
N THR A 58 2.42 12.63 -2.84
CA THR A 58 2.13 14.07 -3.01
C THR A 58 3.19 14.71 -3.92
N GLU A 59 3.11 16.01 -4.17
CA GLU A 59 4.16 16.73 -4.92
C GLU A 59 5.52 16.69 -4.22
N SER A 60 5.57 16.56 -2.89
CA SER A 60 6.80 16.59 -2.09
C SER A 60 7.17 15.24 -1.44
N LEU A 61 6.28 14.24 -1.51
CA LEU A 61 6.44 12.95 -0.83
C LEU A 61 6.21 11.77 -1.77
N TYR A 62 7.14 10.83 -1.73
CA TYR A 62 7.01 9.50 -2.27
C TYR A 62 6.91 8.48 -1.15
N ILE A 63 6.25 7.36 -1.41
CA ILE A 63 6.21 6.21 -0.51
C ILE A 63 6.92 5.05 -1.18
N GLY A 64 7.95 4.53 -0.51
CA GLY A 64 8.74 3.39 -0.96
C GLY A 64 8.33 2.10 -0.25
N GLY A 65 8.55 0.97 -0.92
CA GLY A 65 8.36 -0.34 -0.30
C GLY A 65 8.64 -1.50 -1.24
N VAL A 66 8.25 -2.71 -0.80
CA VAL A 66 8.52 -4.00 -1.49
C VAL A 66 10.00 -4.11 -1.91
N PHE A 67 10.90 -3.60 -1.07
CA PHE A 67 12.34 -3.70 -1.31
C PHE A 67 12.80 -5.12 -1.00
N CYS A 68 13.08 -5.89 -2.03
CA CYS A 68 13.57 -7.25 -1.91
C CYS A 68 14.66 -7.55 -2.94
N VAL A 69 15.63 -8.36 -2.54
CA VAL A 69 16.63 -8.94 -3.43
C VAL A 69 16.64 -10.43 -3.14
N GLN A 70 16.57 -11.24 -4.20
CA GLN A 70 16.69 -12.68 -4.08
C GLN A 70 17.97 -13.03 -3.33
N GLU A 71 17.89 -14.02 -2.44
CA GLU A 71 18.97 -14.35 -1.50
C GLU A 71 20.32 -14.57 -2.17
N LYS A 72 20.36 -15.34 -3.26
CA LYS A 72 21.58 -15.62 -4.04
C LYS A 72 22.24 -14.38 -4.67
N PHE A 73 21.53 -13.25 -4.73
CA PHE A 73 22.03 -11.96 -5.23
C PHE A 73 22.14 -10.89 -4.14
N ARG A 74 21.91 -11.24 -2.87
CA ARG A 74 22.21 -10.32 -1.76
C ARG A 74 23.72 -10.10 -1.66
N HIS A 75 24.12 -8.99 -1.03
CA HIS A 75 25.51 -8.55 -0.96
C HIS A 75 26.17 -8.25 -2.32
N SER A 76 25.41 -8.29 -3.42
CA SER A 76 25.79 -7.73 -4.71
C SER A 76 25.33 -6.27 -4.85
N ASP A 77 25.54 -5.68 -6.03
CA ASP A 77 25.14 -4.31 -6.32
C ASP A 77 23.64 -4.13 -6.65
N VAL A 78 22.86 -5.21 -6.74
CA VAL A 78 21.44 -5.18 -7.14
C VAL A 78 20.62 -4.24 -6.25
N GLY A 79 20.74 -4.36 -4.93
CA GLY A 79 19.98 -3.52 -4.00
C GLY A 79 20.34 -2.03 -4.11
N ARG A 80 21.63 -1.72 -4.33
CA ARG A 80 22.10 -0.35 -4.54
C ARG A 80 21.54 0.23 -5.84
N LYS A 81 21.52 -0.56 -6.93
CA LYS A 81 20.95 -0.13 -8.21
C LYS A 81 19.45 0.18 -8.10
N LEU A 82 18.70 -0.63 -7.36
CA LEU A 82 17.28 -0.36 -7.11
C LEU A 82 17.06 0.94 -6.33
N LEU A 83 17.90 1.21 -5.33
CA LEU A 83 17.83 2.46 -4.56
C LEU A 83 18.22 3.68 -5.41
N ASN A 84 19.28 3.60 -6.21
CA ASN A 84 19.66 4.69 -7.11
C ASN A 84 18.53 5.02 -8.10
N ALA A 85 17.88 4.01 -8.67
CA ALA A 85 16.73 4.23 -9.55
C ALA A 85 15.54 4.86 -8.81
N CYS A 86 15.34 4.51 -7.53
CA CYS A 86 14.33 5.12 -6.66
C CYS A 86 14.63 6.61 -6.43
N ASP A 87 15.88 6.94 -6.13
CA ASP A 87 16.35 8.30 -5.88
C ASP A 87 16.22 9.16 -7.14
N GLU A 88 16.67 8.66 -8.29
CA GLU A 88 16.50 9.31 -9.60
C GLU A 88 15.03 9.58 -9.90
N HIS A 89 14.14 8.60 -9.68
CA HIS A 89 12.71 8.77 -9.90
C HIS A 89 12.07 9.81 -8.97
N SER A 90 12.49 9.85 -7.71
CA SER A 90 11.98 10.82 -6.74
C SER A 90 12.44 12.25 -7.04
N GLY A 91 13.58 12.39 -7.73
CA GLY A 91 14.22 13.68 -8.00
C GLY A 91 14.68 14.39 -6.72
N GLY A 92 15.17 13.62 -5.74
CA GLY A 92 15.63 14.14 -4.44
C GLY A 92 14.51 14.57 -3.48
N LYS A 93 13.25 14.23 -3.77
CA LYS A 93 12.12 14.49 -2.87
C LYS A 93 12.08 13.49 -1.71
N ASN A 94 11.27 13.79 -0.70
CA ASN A 94 11.15 12.94 0.48
C ASN A 94 10.61 11.55 0.10
N ILE A 95 11.21 10.49 0.65
CA ILE A 95 10.74 9.12 0.52
C ILE A 95 10.39 8.60 1.92
N GLY A 96 9.12 8.37 2.17
CA GLY A 96 8.61 7.71 3.37
C GLY A 96 8.57 6.19 3.20
N VAL A 97 8.86 5.45 4.28
CA VAL A 97 8.74 3.99 4.31
C VAL A 97 8.12 3.55 5.62
N ASN A 98 7.18 2.61 5.55
CA ASN A 98 6.77 1.83 6.72
C ASN A 98 7.67 0.61 6.80
N THR A 99 8.14 0.27 7.99
CA THR A 99 9.08 -0.84 8.14
C THR A 99 8.91 -1.59 9.44
N ASP A 100 9.22 -2.89 9.38
CA ASP A 100 9.31 -3.73 10.56
C ASP A 100 10.41 -3.22 11.49
N ILE A 101 10.20 -3.36 12.80
CA ILE A 101 11.15 -2.90 13.82
C ILE A 101 12.58 -3.44 13.60
N HIS A 102 12.69 -4.67 13.07
CA HIS A 102 13.98 -5.32 12.78
C HIS A 102 14.74 -4.70 11.60
N LYS A 103 14.05 -3.96 10.72
CA LYS A 103 14.65 -3.31 9.54
C LYS A 103 15.02 -1.85 9.79
N VAL A 104 14.56 -1.25 10.90
CA VAL A 104 14.84 0.15 11.26
C VAL A 104 16.35 0.43 11.29
N GLY A 105 17.15 -0.42 11.97
CA GLY A 105 18.60 -0.24 12.05
C GLY A 105 19.29 -0.19 10.67
N PRO A 106 19.06 -1.16 9.77
CA PRO A 106 19.50 -1.08 8.38
C PRO A 106 19.10 0.20 7.63
N TYR A 107 17.89 0.72 7.82
CA TYR A 107 17.44 1.98 7.20
C TYR A 107 18.15 3.20 7.80
N MET A 108 18.32 3.25 9.13
CA MET A 108 19.03 4.35 9.80
C MET A 108 20.49 4.45 9.37
N ARG A 109 21.18 3.32 9.17
CA ARG A 109 22.55 3.29 8.62
C ARG A 109 22.66 3.88 7.22
N ARG A 110 21.53 4.03 6.51
CA ARG A 110 21.42 4.64 5.18
C ARG A 110 20.88 6.08 5.24
N GLY A 111 20.81 6.69 6.42
CA GLY A 111 20.39 8.07 6.60
C GLY A 111 18.87 8.29 6.68
N VAL A 112 18.08 7.22 6.71
CA VAL A 112 16.62 7.34 6.94
C VAL A 112 16.38 7.75 8.38
N LYS A 113 15.56 8.79 8.56
CA LYS A 113 15.16 9.31 9.87
C LYS A 113 13.83 8.70 10.29
N ILE A 114 13.72 8.35 11.57
CA ILE A 114 12.44 8.00 12.19
C ILE A 114 11.72 9.32 12.46
N ILE A 115 10.54 9.49 11.87
CA ILE A 115 9.72 10.72 12.01
C ILE A 115 8.41 10.48 12.77
N GLU A 116 8.05 9.21 12.99
CA GLU A 116 6.79 8.79 13.60
C GLU A 116 7.05 7.58 14.52
N THR A 117 6.57 7.64 15.75
CA THR A 117 6.74 6.61 16.79
C THR A 117 5.49 6.39 17.64
N ASP A 118 4.46 7.22 17.47
CA ASP A 118 3.30 7.26 18.36
C ASP A 118 2.26 6.20 18.00
N TRP A 119 2.34 5.68 16.78
CA TRP A 119 1.51 4.58 16.31
C TRP A 119 2.30 3.54 15.52
N LYS A 120 1.72 2.35 15.42
CA LYS A 120 2.27 1.22 14.68
C LYS A 120 1.19 0.64 13.79
N SER A 121 1.58 0.18 12.60
CA SER A 121 0.72 -0.72 11.83
C SER A 121 0.73 -2.10 12.48
N ILE A 122 -0.45 -2.64 12.75
CA ILE A 122 -0.65 -3.98 13.27
C ILE A 122 -1.32 -4.81 12.17
N GLU A 123 -0.62 -5.84 11.72
CA GLU A 123 -1.14 -6.80 10.75
C GLU A 123 -1.75 -7.98 11.49
N TYR A 124 -2.98 -8.33 11.11
CA TYR A 124 -3.71 -9.48 11.61
C TYR A 124 -3.92 -10.44 10.46
N GLU A 125 -3.54 -11.69 10.67
CA GLU A 125 -3.70 -12.75 9.69
C GLU A 125 -4.29 -13.98 10.39
N THR A 126 -5.28 -14.57 9.74
CA THR A 126 -5.80 -15.89 10.06
C THR A 126 -5.76 -16.75 8.81
N TYR A 127 -5.34 -18.00 8.99
CA TYR A 127 -5.13 -18.97 7.92
C TYR A 127 -6.26 -20.01 7.88
N THR A 128 -7.33 -19.76 8.63
CA THR A 128 -8.53 -20.58 8.66
C THR A 128 -9.74 -19.72 8.30
N PRO A 129 -10.78 -20.32 7.71
CA PRO A 129 -12.02 -19.60 7.42
C PRO A 129 -12.57 -18.91 8.67
N VAL A 130 -12.92 -17.63 8.53
CA VAL A 130 -13.57 -16.85 9.58
C VAL A 130 -15.07 -17.07 9.47
N ASN A 131 -15.76 -17.18 10.62
CA ASN A 131 -17.22 -17.24 10.63
C ASN A 131 -17.80 -15.82 10.65
N PRO A 132 -18.33 -15.27 9.54
CA PRO A 132 -18.88 -13.91 9.53
C PRO A 132 -20.18 -13.77 10.33
N ALA A 133 -20.80 -14.87 10.78
CA ALA A 133 -22.03 -14.83 11.57
C ALA A 133 -21.83 -14.25 12.98
N VAL A 134 -20.58 -14.16 13.47
CA VAL A 134 -20.26 -13.52 14.75
C VAL A 134 -20.30 -12.00 14.69
N LEU A 135 -20.33 -11.43 13.48
CA LEU A 135 -20.38 -9.99 13.25
C LEU A 135 -21.84 -9.52 13.11
N SER A 136 -22.11 -8.33 13.62
CA SER A 136 -23.35 -7.59 13.41
C SER A 136 -23.47 -7.11 11.96
N ASP A 137 -24.72 -6.99 11.50
CA ASP A 137 -25.06 -6.28 10.25
C ASP A 137 -25.97 -5.07 10.54
N GLU A 138 -26.02 -4.64 11.80
CA GLU A 138 -26.85 -3.52 12.24
C GLU A 138 -26.22 -2.18 11.85
N LEU A 139 -27.03 -1.33 11.22
CA LEU A 139 -26.62 -0.02 10.75
C LEU A 139 -27.34 1.10 11.51
N PRO A 140 -26.68 2.24 11.73
CA PRO A 140 -27.34 3.43 12.23
C PRO A 140 -28.45 3.87 11.26
N SER A 141 -29.50 4.51 11.78
CA SER A 141 -30.62 4.99 10.97
C SER A 141 -30.14 5.89 9.83
N GLY A 142 -30.65 5.62 8.62
CA GLY A 142 -30.34 6.38 7.40
C GLY A 142 -29.01 6.03 6.74
N VAL A 143 -28.24 5.08 7.29
CA VAL A 143 -27.03 4.56 6.64
C VAL A 143 -27.38 3.34 5.79
N GLU A 144 -26.87 3.31 4.56
CA GLU A 144 -26.93 2.15 3.68
C GLU A 144 -25.52 1.73 3.26
N ILE A 145 -25.26 0.42 3.16
CA ILE A 145 -24.03 -0.11 2.56
C ILE A 145 -24.39 -0.72 1.20
N VAL A 146 -23.79 -0.19 0.14
CA VAL A 146 -24.04 -0.57 -1.25
C VAL A 146 -22.75 -1.02 -1.95
N ALA A 147 -22.89 -1.78 -3.03
CA ALA A 147 -21.76 -2.10 -3.90
C ALA A 147 -21.22 -0.84 -4.59
N PHE A 148 -19.91 -0.77 -4.76
CA PHE A 148 -19.27 0.34 -5.45
C PHE A 148 -19.78 0.51 -6.89
N GLN A 149 -19.99 1.78 -7.27
CA GLN A 149 -20.28 2.22 -8.63
C GLN A 149 -19.47 3.49 -8.90
N ASN A 150 -19.17 3.77 -10.18
CA ASN A 150 -18.41 4.98 -10.56
C ASN A 150 -19.04 6.29 -10.08
N SER A 151 -20.36 6.31 -9.93
CA SER A 151 -21.12 7.44 -9.36
C SER A 151 -20.72 7.78 -7.91
N HIS A 152 -20.16 6.83 -7.15
CA HIS A 152 -19.73 7.04 -5.77
C HIS A 152 -18.34 7.69 -5.66
N LEU A 153 -17.53 7.70 -6.72
CA LEU A 153 -16.16 8.21 -6.66
C LEU A 153 -16.04 9.65 -6.13
N PRO A 154 -16.88 10.62 -6.52
CA PRO A 154 -16.80 11.97 -5.96
C PRO A 154 -16.94 12.00 -4.43
N ALA A 155 -17.93 11.27 -3.89
CA ALA A 155 -18.16 11.20 -2.45
C ALA A 155 -17.04 10.46 -1.71
N ILE A 156 -16.53 9.36 -2.28
CA ILE A 156 -15.39 8.63 -1.72
C ILE A 156 -14.14 9.51 -1.71
N HIS A 157 -13.88 10.28 -2.77
CA HIS A 157 -12.71 11.16 -2.82
C HIS A 157 -12.78 12.28 -1.78
N GLU A 158 -13.96 12.87 -1.56
CA GLU A 158 -14.16 13.87 -0.51
C GLU A 158 -13.94 13.28 0.88
N TYR A 159 -14.52 12.10 1.13
CA TYR A 159 -14.35 11.37 2.39
C TYR A 159 -12.89 10.95 2.62
N ASP A 160 -12.22 10.41 1.62
CA ASP A 160 -10.82 10.01 1.71
C ASP A 160 -9.89 11.20 1.97
N TYR A 161 -10.16 12.34 1.34
CA TYR A 161 -9.41 13.57 1.56
C TYR A 161 -9.56 14.10 2.98
N SER A 162 -10.76 14.00 3.58
CA SER A 162 -10.98 14.44 4.97
C SER A 162 -10.22 13.59 5.98
N LEU A 163 -10.00 12.30 5.67
CA LEU A 163 -9.22 11.38 6.50
C LEU A 163 -7.71 11.51 6.27
N ALA A 164 -7.28 11.53 5.01
CA ALA A 164 -5.86 11.50 4.65
C ALA A 164 -5.20 12.88 4.75
N GLY A 165 -5.96 13.96 4.58
CA GLY A 165 -5.47 15.33 4.54
C GLY A 165 -4.73 15.72 3.25
N TYR A 166 -4.74 14.86 2.22
CA TYR A 166 -4.14 15.13 0.91
C TYR A 166 -4.82 14.35 -0.22
N GLU A 167 -4.64 14.81 -1.46
CA GLU A 167 -5.29 14.21 -2.62
C GLU A 167 -4.59 12.94 -3.10
N ARG A 168 -5.34 11.82 -3.13
CA ARG A 168 -4.87 10.52 -3.63
C ARG A 168 -5.90 9.80 -4.51
N LYS A 169 -6.69 10.56 -5.26
CA LYS A 169 -7.82 10.06 -6.09
C LYS A 169 -7.45 8.86 -6.97
N SER A 170 -6.32 8.93 -7.67
CA SER A 170 -5.88 7.86 -8.55
C SER A 170 -5.61 6.53 -7.81
N LEU A 171 -5.08 6.60 -6.59
CA LEU A 171 -4.86 5.41 -5.76
C LEU A 171 -6.21 4.81 -5.32
N ILE A 172 -7.11 5.65 -4.84
CA ILE A 172 -8.44 5.24 -4.38
C ILE A 172 -9.27 4.64 -5.50
N GLU A 173 -9.33 5.32 -6.65
CA GLU A 173 -10.03 4.81 -7.83
C GLU A 173 -9.46 3.47 -8.28
N THR A 174 -8.13 3.32 -8.32
CA THR A 174 -7.49 2.06 -8.69
C THR A 174 -7.81 0.95 -7.69
N SER A 175 -7.84 1.25 -6.39
CA SER A 175 -8.18 0.31 -5.34
C SER A 175 -9.64 -0.15 -5.43
N CYS A 176 -10.58 0.79 -5.62
CA CYS A 176 -12.01 0.47 -5.73
C CYS A 176 -12.34 -0.36 -6.98
N LYS A 177 -11.53 -0.22 -8.04
CA LYS A 177 -11.68 -0.88 -9.35
C LYS A 177 -10.69 -2.04 -9.55
N GLU A 178 -10.03 -2.49 -8.48
CA GLU A 178 -9.07 -3.59 -8.60
C GLU A 178 -9.79 -4.85 -9.09
N GLU A 179 -9.21 -5.53 -10.06
CA GLU A 179 -9.81 -6.73 -10.63
C GLU A 179 -9.84 -7.84 -9.57
N ASN A 180 -10.93 -8.61 -9.52
CA ASN A 180 -11.16 -9.61 -8.48
C ASN A 180 -11.16 -9.04 -7.05
N SER A 181 -11.50 -7.76 -6.91
CA SER A 181 -11.81 -7.13 -5.62
C SER A 181 -13.31 -6.84 -5.51
N ILE A 182 -13.77 -6.78 -4.26
CA ILE A 182 -15.14 -6.38 -3.93
C ILE A 182 -15.02 -5.12 -3.09
N THR A 183 -15.67 -4.05 -3.54
CA THR A 183 -15.67 -2.76 -2.83
C THR A 183 -17.10 -2.40 -2.44
N LEU A 184 -17.26 -2.01 -1.18
CA LEU A 184 -18.50 -1.52 -0.61
C LEU A 184 -18.35 -0.05 -0.21
N VAL A 185 -19.47 0.67 -0.23
CA VAL A 185 -19.55 2.09 0.14
C VAL A 185 -20.72 2.26 1.11
N ALA A 186 -20.49 2.92 2.22
CA ALA A 186 -21.52 3.32 3.17
C ALA A 186 -21.95 4.77 2.88
N MET A 187 -23.24 4.96 2.64
CA MET A 187 -23.85 6.24 2.28
C MET A 187 -24.84 6.69 3.34
N LYS A 188 -24.88 8.00 3.60
CA LYS A 188 -25.89 8.66 4.46
C LYS A 188 -26.19 10.04 3.91
N ASP A 189 -27.45 10.33 3.62
CA ASP A 189 -27.89 11.65 3.11
C ASP A 189 -27.08 12.14 1.89
N GLY A 190 -26.74 11.21 0.99
CA GLY A 190 -25.94 11.47 -0.22
C GLY A 190 -24.43 11.64 0.01
N LYS A 191 -23.94 11.49 1.25
CA LYS A 191 -22.52 11.55 1.60
C LYS A 191 -21.95 10.16 1.85
N CYS A 192 -20.68 9.98 1.52
CA CYS A 192 -19.93 8.80 1.93
C CYS A 192 -19.59 8.93 3.43
N VAL A 193 -19.93 7.91 4.21
CA VAL A 193 -19.62 7.79 5.65
C VAL A 193 -18.73 6.57 5.94
N GLY A 194 -18.27 5.90 4.88
CA GLY A 194 -17.38 4.76 4.96
C GLY A 194 -17.19 4.10 3.60
N PHE A 195 -16.05 3.46 3.40
CA PHE A 195 -15.82 2.59 2.25
C PHE A 195 -14.79 1.52 2.60
N GLY A 196 -14.82 0.39 1.91
CA GLY A 196 -13.82 -0.62 2.08
C GLY A 196 -13.82 -1.68 1.00
N SER A 197 -12.68 -2.32 0.83
CA SER A 197 -12.45 -3.31 -0.21
C SER A 197 -11.89 -4.60 0.37
N ILE A 198 -12.17 -5.72 -0.29
CA ILE A 198 -11.53 -7.01 -0.05
C ILE A 198 -10.99 -7.58 -1.37
N LYS A 199 -9.83 -8.24 -1.30
CA LYS A 199 -9.22 -8.96 -2.42
C LYS A 199 -8.40 -10.14 -1.92
N LEU A 200 -8.18 -11.15 -2.75
CA LEU A 200 -7.22 -12.20 -2.42
C LEU A 200 -5.78 -11.67 -2.48
N ASN A 201 -4.99 -11.99 -1.46
CA ASN A 201 -3.54 -11.81 -1.52
C ASN A 201 -2.85 -13.05 -2.12
N ILE A 202 -1.52 -13.01 -2.26
CA ILE A 202 -0.72 -14.12 -2.81
C ILE A 202 -0.75 -15.41 -1.98
N MET A 203 -1.23 -15.33 -0.73
CA MET A 203 -1.43 -16.46 0.18
C MET A 203 -2.89 -16.94 0.17
N GLU A 204 -3.70 -16.43 -0.75
CA GLU A 204 -5.13 -16.76 -0.88
C GLU A 204 -5.95 -16.39 0.37
N LEU A 205 -5.49 -15.40 1.14
CA LEU A 205 -6.24 -14.79 2.22
C LEU A 205 -7.05 -13.60 1.67
N GLY A 206 -8.28 -13.44 2.16
CA GLY A 206 -9.10 -12.27 1.91
C GLY A 206 -8.51 -11.07 2.64
N ARG A 207 -7.83 -10.19 1.92
CA ARG A 207 -7.21 -8.97 2.46
C ARG A 207 -8.22 -7.83 2.43
N VAL A 208 -8.72 -7.42 3.60
CA VAL A 208 -9.55 -6.21 3.72
C VAL A 208 -8.66 -5.00 3.90
N GLY A 209 -8.84 -4.03 3.01
CA GLY A 209 -8.08 -2.79 2.99
C GLY A 209 -8.21 -2.05 1.65
N PRO A 210 -8.35 -0.72 1.65
CA PRO A 210 -8.65 0.11 2.84
C PRO A 210 -10.01 -0.25 3.45
N LEU A 211 -10.22 0.12 4.72
CA LEU A 211 -11.52 0.06 5.38
C LEU A 211 -11.63 1.26 6.33
N TYR A 212 -12.56 2.15 6.01
CA TYR A 212 -12.85 3.34 6.81
C TYR A 212 -14.37 3.43 7.02
N ALA A 213 -14.77 3.87 8.21
CA ALA A 213 -16.14 4.24 8.51
C ALA A 213 -16.18 5.20 9.69
N ASP A 214 -17.14 6.12 9.69
CA ASP A 214 -17.35 7.07 10.79
C ASP A 214 -17.95 6.40 12.04
N ASP A 215 -18.64 5.28 11.85
CA ASP A 215 -19.29 4.51 12.91
C ASP A 215 -18.71 3.08 12.98
N PRO A 216 -18.32 2.58 14.17
CA PRO A 216 -17.82 1.22 14.33
C PRO A 216 -18.80 0.13 13.87
N SER A 217 -20.11 0.32 14.02
CA SER A 217 -21.11 -0.66 13.58
C SER A 217 -21.17 -0.75 12.05
N VAL A 218 -20.94 0.38 11.37
CA VAL A 218 -20.79 0.41 9.90
C VAL A 218 -19.52 -0.35 9.49
N ALA A 219 -18.39 -0.11 10.16
CA ALA A 219 -17.15 -0.85 9.88
C ALA A 219 -17.34 -2.37 10.06
N GLU A 220 -18.00 -2.79 11.14
CA GLU A 220 -18.29 -4.20 11.42
C GLU A 220 -19.18 -4.84 10.34
N ALA A 221 -20.30 -4.19 10.00
CA ALA A 221 -21.20 -4.65 8.94
C ALA A 221 -20.48 -4.72 7.58
N MET A 222 -19.59 -3.77 7.28
CA MET A 222 -18.74 -3.82 6.08
C MET A 222 -17.81 -5.03 6.10
N VAL A 223 -17.09 -5.30 7.20
CA VAL A 223 -16.23 -6.48 7.32
C VAL A 223 -17.04 -7.76 7.09
N LYS A 224 -18.21 -7.87 7.73
CA LYS A 224 -19.10 -9.02 7.56
C LYS A 224 -19.49 -9.24 6.11
N ARG A 225 -19.96 -8.20 5.42
CA ARG A 225 -20.39 -8.27 4.02
C ARG A 225 -19.23 -8.56 3.08
N LEU A 226 -18.06 -7.97 3.31
CA LEU A 226 -16.85 -8.21 2.52
C LEU A 226 -16.38 -9.67 2.65
N ILE A 227 -16.27 -10.20 3.87
CA ILE A 227 -15.87 -11.60 4.10
C ILE A 227 -16.89 -12.56 3.49
N THR A 228 -18.18 -12.30 3.69
CA THR A 228 -19.26 -13.14 3.14
C THR A 228 -19.23 -13.19 1.60
N ALA A 229 -18.85 -12.08 0.97
CA ALA A 229 -18.80 -11.99 -0.49
C ALA A 229 -17.54 -12.64 -1.11
N MET A 230 -16.60 -13.12 -0.28
CA MET A 230 -15.36 -13.79 -0.74
C MET A 230 -15.19 -15.19 -0.11
N PRO A 231 -16.11 -16.13 -0.38
CA PRO A 231 -16.09 -17.47 0.21
C PRO A 231 -14.87 -18.32 -0.20
N GLU A 232 -14.15 -17.95 -1.26
CA GLU A 232 -12.96 -18.62 -1.74
C GLU A 232 -11.69 -18.32 -0.90
N ALA A 233 -11.74 -17.32 -0.03
CA ALA A 233 -10.63 -16.97 0.84
C ALA A 233 -10.36 -18.08 1.88
N LYS A 234 -9.09 -18.52 1.99
CA LYS A 234 -8.67 -19.56 2.95
C LYS A 234 -8.60 -19.04 4.39
N GLY A 235 -8.60 -17.73 4.53
CA GLY A 235 -8.56 -17.00 5.79
C GLY A 235 -8.59 -15.51 5.50
N PHE A 236 -8.14 -14.69 6.43
CA PHE A 236 -8.34 -13.25 6.37
C PHE A 236 -7.07 -12.51 6.77
N ALA A 237 -6.82 -11.38 6.11
CA ALA A 237 -5.73 -10.49 6.45
C ALA A 237 -6.23 -9.04 6.51
N THR A 238 -5.78 -8.28 7.51
CA THR A 238 -6.04 -6.85 7.55
C THR A 238 -4.93 -6.12 8.30
N VAL A 239 -4.80 -4.83 8.05
CA VAL A 239 -3.86 -3.96 8.74
C VAL A 239 -4.65 -2.82 9.37
N THR A 240 -4.42 -2.59 10.65
CA THR A 240 -4.94 -1.42 11.36
C THR A 240 -3.80 -0.64 11.99
N ILE A 241 -4.08 0.56 12.48
CA ILE A 241 -3.11 1.35 13.25
C ILE A 241 -3.37 1.17 14.74
N SER A 242 -2.31 1.12 15.55
CA SER A 242 -2.40 0.82 16.99
C SER A 242 -3.22 1.81 17.80
N THR A 243 -3.39 3.03 17.27
CA THR A 243 -4.19 4.10 17.87
C THR A 243 -5.67 4.04 17.46
N ASN A 244 -6.04 3.14 16.55
CA ASN A 244 -7.42 2.92 16.16
C ASN A 244 -8.13 2.00 17.15
N LEU A 245 -8.44 2.55 18.33
CA LEU A 245 -8.97 1.82 19.48
C LEU A 245 -10.28 1.07 19.16
N SER A 246 -11.08 1.56 18.20
CA SER A 246 -12.36 0.97 17.78
C SER A 246 -12.23 -0.21 16.82
N GLN A 247 -11.06 -0.50 16.23
CA GLN A 247 -10.89 -1.63 15.29
C GLN A 247 -10.26 -2.88 15.93
N THR A 248 -9.83 -2.83 17.19
CA THR A 248 -9.12 -3.98 17.80
C THR A 248 -10.04 -5.00 18.47
N TRP A 249 -11.35 -4.75 18.56
CA TRP A 249 -12.25 -5.58 19.36
C TRP A 249 -12.70 -6.86 18.65
N TYR A 250 -12.97 -6.82 17.34
CA TYR A 250 -13.37 -8.00 16.55
C TYR A 250 -12.18 -8.93 16.20
N LEU A 251 -10.95 -8.51 16.55
CA LEU A 251 -9.70 -9.22 16.29
C LEU A 251 -9.20 -10.01 17.51
N ARG A 252 -9.97 -10.04 18.60
CA ARG A 252 -9.63 -10.71 19.87
C ARG A 252 -10.35 -12.05 20.09
N SER A 253 -11.16 -12.52 19.14
CA SER A 253 -11.92 -13.78 19.24
C SER A 253 -11.15 -14.97 18.67
#